data_AF-A0A9E4ENW8-F1
#
_entry.id   AF-A0A9E4ENW8-F1
#
_cell.length_a   1.000
_cell.length_b   1.000
_cell.length_c   1.000
_cell.angle_alpha   90.00
_cell.angle_beta   90.00
_cell.angle_gamma   90.00
#
_symmetry.space_group_name_H-M   'P 1'
#
loop_
_entity.id
_entity.type
_entity.pdbx_description
1 polymer ?
#
loop_
_entity_poly.entity_id
_entity_poly.type
_entity_poly.pdbx_seq_one_letter_code
_entity_poly.pdbx_strand_id
1 'polypeptide(L)'
;MGAVDCALWDLLGRMVDLPVHKILGGARDKVKAYASTYPNIGKPEDYAEHALECKKQGYKAYKVHAYICWNPHTWEPAPQVPGFPKEDVEVCKAVREAVGDDMVLMLDPFGVYTLEQSL
;
A
#
# COMPACT_ATOMS: atom_id res chain seq x y z
N MET A 1 22.45 6.10 5.46
CA MET A 1 22.58 7.36 4.71
C MET A 1 21.26 8.15 4.68
N GLY A 2 20.12 7.57 4.28
CA GLY A 2 18.85 8.32 4.16
C GLY A 2 18.38 9.09 5.40
N ALA A 3 18.44 8.52 6.60
CA ALA A 3 18.00 9.22 7.81
C ALA A 3 18.82 10.49 8.13
N VAL A 4 20.14 10.45 7.88
CA VAL A 4 21.02 11.61 8.07
C VAL A 4 20.70 12.69 7.04
N ASP A 5 20.49 12.31 5.77
CA ASP A 5 20.09 13.25 4.72
C ASP A 5 18.75 13.94 5.04
N CYS A 6 17.73 13.18 5.45
CA CYS A 6 16.45 13.76 5.90
C CYS A 6 16.63 14.77 7.05
N ALA A 7 17.49 14.46 8.02
CA ALA A 7 17.77 15.35 9.14
C ALA A 7 18.50 16.63 8.70
N LEU A 8 19.41 16.54 7.74
CA LEU A 8 20.09 17.71 7.17
C LEU A 8 19.11 18.59 6.37
N TRP A 9 18.17 17.99 5.63
CA TRP A 9 17.10 18.74 4.96
C TRP A 9 16.15 19.41 5.93
N ASP A 10 15.75 18.75 7.02
CA ASP A 10 14.93 19.36 8.09
C ASP A 10 15.67 20.52 8.77
N LEU A 11 16.96 20.32 9.09
CA LEU A 11 17.81 21.38 9.65
C LEU A 11 17.90 22.59 8.72
N LEU A 12 18.17 22.36 7.42
CA LEU A 12 18.20 23.44 6.43
C LEU A 12 16.86 24.18 6.39
N GLY A 13 15.75 23.46 6.36
CA GLY A 13 14.39 24.01 6.41
C GLY A 13 14.16 24.97 7.57
N ARG A 14 14.59 24.57 8.77
CA ARG A 14 14.51 25.39 9.99
C ARG A 14 15.42 26.61 9.93
N MET A 15 16.64 26.48 9.38
CA MET A 15 17.60 27.59 9.29
C MET A 15 17.15 28.71 8.36
N VAL A 16 16.43 28.36 7.29
CA VAL A 16 15.93 29.34 6.29
C VAL A 16 14.45 29.68 6.45
N ASP A 17 13.80 29.16 7.49
CA ASP A 17 12.37 29.32 7.77
C ASP A 17 11.46 28.97 6.57
N LEU A 18 11.78 27.87 5.86
CA LEU A 18 10.98 27.37 4.75
C LEU A 18 10.70 25.87 4.91
N PRO A 19 9.49 25.41 4.55
CA PRO A 19 9.24 23.98 4.50
C PRO A 19 10.06 23.34 3.37
N VAL A 20 10.59 22.14 3.59
CA VAL A 20 11.53 21.46 2.67
C VAL A 20 11.02 21.41 1.22
N HIS A 21 9.72 21.17 1.00
CA HIS A 21 9.17 21.11 -0.36
C HIS A 21 9.27 22.44 -1.15
N LYS A 22 9.37 23.60 -0.47
CA LYS A 22 9.61 24.90 -1.12
C LYS A 22 11.08 25.08 -1.47
N ILE A 23 12.00 24.57 -0.63
CA ILE A 23 13.43 24.56 -0.92
C ILE A 23 13.72 23.69 -2.16
N LEU A 24 13.00 22.58 -2.30
CA LEU A 24 13.04 21.70 -3.47
C LEU A 24 12.35 22.28 -4.73
N GLY A 25 11.92 23.55 -4.70
CA GLY A 25 11.37 24.27 -5.85
C GLY A 25 9.84 24.31 -5.91
N GLY A 26 9.11 23.47 -5.15
CA GLY A 26 7.66 23.50 -5.03
C GLY A 26 6.89 23.22 -6.33
N ALA A 27 6.13 22.12 -6.38
CA ALA A 27 5.45 21.71 -7.63
C ALA A 27 3.91 21.76 -7.57
N ARG A 28 3.31 21.58 -6.39
CA ARG A 28 1.86 21.43 -6.23
C ARG A 28 1.44 21.72 -4.79
N ASP A 29 0.20 22.17 -4.62
CA ASP A 29 -0.38 22.43 -3.29
C ASP A 29 -1.21 21.26 -2.76
N LYS A 30 -1.50 20.25 -3.59
CA LYS A 30 -2.19 19.02 -3.19
C LYS A 30 -1.65 17.80 -3.92
N VAL A 31 -1.71 16.65 -3.27
CA VAL A 31 -1.33 15.35 -3.83
C VAL A 31 -2.44 14.34 -3.56
N LYS A 32 -2.74 13.48 -4.54
CA LYS A 32 -3.67 12.36 -4.33
C LYS A 32 -3.00 11.33 -3.43
N ALA A 33 -3.65 10.98 -2.32
CA ALA A 33 -3.25 9.86 -1.48
C ALA A 33 -4.02 8.60 -1.88
N TYR A 34 -3.42 7.44 -1.63
CA TYR A 34 -4.08 6.15 -1.70
C TYR A 34 -4.05 5.50 -0.33
N ALA A 35 -5.11 4.76 0.01
CA ALA A 35 -5.15 3.98 1.23
C ALA A 35 -4.26 2.74 1.05
N SER A 36 -3.22 2.63 1.87
CA SER A 36 -2.25 1.55 1.84
C SER A 36 -2.56 0.61 3.00
N THR A 37 -3.02 -0.60 2.69
CA THR A 37 -3.39 -1.58 3.74
C THR A 37 -2.21 -1.93 4.64
N TYR A 38 -2.50 -2.23 5.90
CA TYR A 38 -1.57 -3.01 6.72
C TYR A 38 -1.45 -4.42 6.12
N PRO A 39 -0.31 -5.12 6.23
CA PRO A 39 -0.19 -6.49 5.72
C PRO A 39 -1.15 -7.47 6.41
N ASN A 40 -1.75 -8.37 5.64
CA ASN A 40 -2.44 -9.56 6.15
C ASN A 40 -3.62 -9.28 7.09
N ILE A 41 -4.45 -8.28 6.77
CA ILE A 41 -5.56 -7.86 7.65
C ILE A 41 -6.68 -8.89 7.81
N GLY A 42 -6.72 -9.94 6.98
CA GLY A 42 -7.71 -10.99 7.10
C GLY A 42 -8.00 -11.70 5.78
N LYS A 43 -9.27 -12.07 5.62
CA LYS A 43 -9.86 -12.73 4.45
C LYS A 43 -10.30 -11.71 3.39
N PRO A 44 -10.66 -12.12 2.17
CA PRO A 44 -11.09 -11.19 1.10
C PRO A 44 -12.19 -10.20 1.52
N GLU A 45 -13.13 -10.63 2.37
CA GLU A 45 -14.23 -9.79 2.85
C GLU A 45 -13.72 -8.65 3.76
N ASP A 46 -12.70 -8.91 4.57
CA ASP A 46 -12.08 -7.91 5.46
C ASP A 46 -11.40 -6.80 4.63
N TYR A 47 -10.75 -7.17 3.52
CA TYR A 47 -10.18 -6.19 2.59
C TYR A 47 -11.25 -5.38 1.86
N ALA A 48 -12.35 -6.02 1.46
CA ALA A 48 -13.47 -5.37 0.78
C ALA A 48 -14.15 -4.33 1.69
N GLU A 49 -14.42 -4.70 2.94
CA GLU A 49 -14.99 -3.78 3.93
C GLU A 49 -14.05 -2.61 4.23
N HIS A 50 -12.76 -2.88 4.44
CA HIS A 50 -11.77 -1.84 4.68
C HIS A 50 -11.61 -0.89 3.47
N ALA A 51 -11.68 -1.42 2.25
CA ALA A 51 -11.64 -0.61 1.03
C ALA A 51 -12.87 0.30 0.89
N LEU A 52 -14.07 -0.20 1.24
CA LEU A 52 -15.29 0.61 1.31
C LEU A 52 -15.20 1.72 2.34
N GLU A 53 -14.64 1.43 3.52
CA GLU A 53 -14.43 2.44 4.56
C GLU A 53 -13.46 3.52 4.10
N CYS A 54 -12.34 3.13 3.49
CA CYS A 54 -11.40 4.08 2.88
C CYS A 54 -12.07 4.92 1.77
N LYS A 55 -12.93 4.33 0.95
CA LYS A 55 -13.70 5.05 -0.07
C LYS A 55 -14.64 6.08 0.56
N LYS A 56 -15.32 5.75 1.68
CA LYS A 56 -16.16 6.69 2.44
C LYS A 56 -15.36 7.86 3.02
N GLN A 57 -14.13 7.61 3.46
CA GLN A 57 -13.20 8.65 3.92
C GLN A 57 -12.66 9.55 2.79
N GLY A 58 -12.96 9.22 1.53
CA GLY A 58 -12.64 10.05 0.37
C GLY A 58 -11.43 9.59 -0.43
N TYR A 59 -10.79 8.48 -0.06
CA TYR A 59 -9.71 7.91 -0.87
C TYR A 59 -10.22 7.53 -2.26
N LYS A 60 -9.42 7.84 -3.28
CA LYS A 60 -9.71 7.52 -4.68
C LYS A 60 -8.93 6.32 -5.20
N ALA A 61 -8.03 5.79 -4.37
CA ALA A 61 -7.16 4.67 -4.71
C ALA A 61 -6.85 3.81 -3.47
N TYR A 62 -6.64 2.52 -3.67
CA TYR A 62 -6.43 1.53 -2.61
C TYR A 62 -5.35 0.52 -3.01
N LYS A 63 -4.41 0.21 -2.09
CA LYS A 63 -3.33 -0.74 -2.30
C LYS A 63 -3.43 -1.93 -1.35
N VAL A 64 -3.50 -3.13 -1.92
CA VAL A 64 -3.59 -4.42 -1.22
C VAL A 64 -2.20 -4.96 -0.88
N HIS A 65 -2.05 -5.43 0.36
CA HIS A 65 -0.92 -6.20 0.88
C HIS A 65 -1.44 -7.51 1.46
N ALA A 66 -1.79 -8.44 0.57
CA ALA A 66 -2.32 -9.74 0.96
C ALA A 66 -1.19 -10.76 1.15
N TYR A 67 -1.37 -11.60 2.17
CA TYR A 67 -0.58 -12.78 2.50
C TYR A 67 0.96 -12.65 2.38
N ILE A 68 1.50 -11.47 2.70
CA ILE A 68 2.94 -11.20 2.73
C ILE A 68 3.56 -12.01 3.87
N CYS A 69 4.44 -12.97 3.54
CA CYS A 69 5.10 -13.84 4.50
C CYS A 69 4.10 -14.54 5.45
N TRP A 70 2.90 -14.87 4.96
CA TRP A 70 1.80 -15.39 5.77
C TRP A 70 0.99 -16.42 4.97
N ASN A 71 0.62 -17.53 5.59
CA ASN A 71 -0.12 -18.59 4.90
C ASN A 71 -1.64 -18.36 5.03
N PRO A 72 -2.38 -18.13 3.93
CA PRO A 72 -3.82 -17.90 3.96
C PRO A 72 -4.64 -19.14 4.39
N HIS A 73 -4.08 -20.34 4.29
CA HIS A 73 -4.76 -21.60 4.59
C HIS A 73 -4.61 -22.03 6.06
N THR A 74 -3.42 -21.83 6.63
CA THR A 74 -3.15 -22.19 8.04
C THR A 74 -3.26 -21.00 8.99
N TRP A 75 -3.20 -19.79 8.45
CA TRP A 75 -3.15 -18.54 9.20
C TRP A 75 -1.93 -18.44 10.13
N GLU A 76 -0.78 -18.87 9.61
CA GLU A 76 0.50 -18.86 10.30
C GLU A 76 1.56 -18.09 9.50
N PRO A 77 2.61 -17.54 10.14
CA PRO A 77 3.73 -16.93 9.45
C PRO A 77 4.42 -17.91 8.47
N ALA A 78 4.72 -17.44 7.26
CA ALA A 78 5.40 -18.19 6.20
C ALA A 78 6.52 -17.38 5.51
N PRO A 79 7.54 -16.90 6.25
CA PRO A 79 8.55 -15.96 5.72
C PRO A 79 9.54 -16.54 4.71
N GLN A 80 9.52 -17.85 4.48
CA GLN A 80 10.46 -18.56 3.61
C GLN A 80 9.78 -19.21 2.39
N VAL A 81 8.45 -19.08 2.29
CA VAL A 81 7.67 -19.66 1.20
C VAL A 81 7.38 -18.56 0.19
N PRO A 82 7.45 -18.83 -1.12
CA PRO A 82 6.93 -17.91 -2.11
C PRO A 82 5.48 -17.54 -1.81
N GLY A 83 5.06 -16.34 -2.21
CA GLY A 83 3.72 -15.84 -1.93
C GLY A 83 2.59 -16.70 -2.50
N PHE A 84 1.36 -16.23 -2.30
CA PHE A 84 0.13 -16.95 -2.64
C PHE A 84 -0.67 -16.19 -3.73
N PRO A 85 -0.20 -16.17 -5.01
CA PRO A 85 -0.83 -15.34 -6.05
C PRO A 85 -2.31 -15.60 -6.29
N LYS A 86 -2.75 -16.85 -6.16
CA LYS A 86 -4.16 -17.19 -6.38
C LYS A 86 -5.02 -16.55 -5.30
N GLU A 87 -4.60 -16.66 -4.06
CA GLU A 87 -5.29 -16.13 -2.90
C GLU A 87 -5.25 -14.59 -2.90
N ASP A 88 -4.13 -14.00 -3.34
CA ASP A 88 -4.02 -12.54 -3.53
C ASP A 88 -5.00 -12.04 -4.61
N VAL A 89 -5.18 -12.79 -5.71
CA VAL A 89 -6.16 -12.48 -6.76
C VAL A 89 -7.59 -12.51 -6.21
N GLU A 90 -7.93 -13.45 -5.32
CA GLU A 90 -9.26 -13.49 -4.69
C GLU A 90 -9.51 -12.26 -3.82
N VAL A 91 -8.49 -11.78 -3.08
CA VAL A 91 -8.57 -10.50 -2.36
C VAL A 91 -8.79 -9.33 -3.33
N CYS A 92 -8.03 -9.27 -4.42
CA CYS A 92 -8.18 -8.21 -5.42
C CYS A 92 -9.58 -8.20 -6.06
N LYS A 93 -10.15 -9.38 -6.36
CA LYS A 93 -11.51 -9.51 -6.89
C LYS A 93 -12.55 -8.99 -5.90
N ALA A 94 -12.51 -9.45 -4.65
CA ALA A 94 -13.45 -9.01 -3.62
C ALA A 94 -13.40 -7.49 -3.40
N VAL A 95 -12.19 -6.91 -3.37
CA VAL A 95 -12.03 -5.45 -3.30
C VAL A 95 -12.67 -4.76 -4.50
N ARG A 96 -12.38 -5.21 -5.74
CA ARG A 96 -12.96 -4.63 -6.96
C ARG A 96 -14.48 -4.68 -6.94
N GLU A 97 -15.05 -5.83 -6.63
CA GLU A 97 -16.51 -6.02 -6.57
C GLU A 97 -17.16 -5.06 -5.57
N ALA A 98 -16.54 -4.86 -4.41
CA ALA A 98 -17.07 -3.97 -3.37
C ALA A 98 -16.97 -2.48 -3.76
N VAL A 99 -15.84 -2.03 -4.29
CA VAL A 99 -15.62 -0.60 -4.53
C VAL A 99 -16.07 -0.12 -5.93
N GLY A 100 -16.44 -1.03 -6.82
CA GLY A 100 -16.83 -0.73 -8.20
C GLY A 100 -15.66 -0.23 -9.07
N ASP A 101 -15.93 0.15 -10.31
CA ASP A 101 -14.87 0.37 -11.33
C ASP A 101 -14.09 1.69 -11.19
N ASP A 102 -14.65 2.68 -10.50
CA ASP A 102 -14.08 4.04 -10.42
C ASP A 102 -12.86 4.17 -9.50
N MET A 103 -12.70 3.24 -8.54
CA MET A 103 -11.57 3.28 -7.61
C MET A 103 -10.33 2.67 -8.25
N VAL A 104 -9.20 3.39 -8.20
CA VAL A 104 -7.92 2.87 -8.68
C VAL A 104 -7.40 1.83 -7.68
N LEU A 105 -7.09 0.63 -8.17
CA LEU A 105 -6.61 -0.47 -7.33
C LEU A 105 -5.17 -0.81 -7.67
N MET A 106 -4.40 -1.13 -6.64
CA MET A 106 -3.02 -1.56 -6.74
C MET A 106 -2.81 -2.80 -5.86
N LEU A 107 -1.86 -3.65 -6.25
CA LEU A 107 -1.39 -4.80 -5.47
C LEU A 107 0.10 -4.60 -5.20
N ASP A 108 0.52 -4.88 -3.98
CA ASP A 108 1.92 -4.92 -3.58
C ASP A 108 2.24 -6.29 -2.95
N PRO A 109 2.80 -7.23 -3.74
CA PRO A 109 3.15 -8.56 -3.28
C PRO A 109 4.50 -8.60 -2.54
N PHE A 110 5.08 -7.45 -2.18
CA PHE A 110 6.33 -7.35 -1.40
C PHE A 110 7.54 -8.12 -1.97
N GLY A 111 7.53 -8.40 -3.28
CA GLY A 111 8.58 -9.18 -3.94
C GLY A 111 8.68 -10.64 -3.46
N VAL A 112 7.61 -11.21 -2.89
CA VAL A 112 7.62 -12.60 -2.39
C VAL A 112 7.27 -13.65 -3.45
N TYR A 113 6.85 -13.23 -4.64
CA TYR A 113 6.62 -14.15 -5.76
C TYR A 113 7.94 -14.57 -6.42
N THR A 114 7.98 -15.78 -6.97
CA THR A 114 8.96 -16.12 -8.00
C THR A 114 8.66 -15.37 -9.30
N LEU A 115 9.60 -15.39 -10.24
CA LEU A 115 9.38 -14.83 -11.57
C LEU A 115 8.14 -15.44 -12.23
N GLU A 116 8.01 -16.77 -12.21
CA GLU A 116 6.91 -17.51 -12.83
C GLU A 116 5.56 -17.19 -12.15
N GLN A 117 5.56 -16.96 -10.84
CA GLN A 117 4.36 -16.57 -10.09
C GLN A 117 3.93 -15.12 -10.37
N SER A 118 4.83 -14.27 -10.88
CA SER A 118 4.57 -12.84 -11.15
C SER A 118 4.04 -12.54 -12.56
N LEU A 119 4.07 -13.53 -13.46
CA LEU A 119 3.59 -13.44 -14.84
C LEU A 119 2.07 -13.72 -14.92
#